data_AF-A0A9P5MSZ1-F1
#
_entry.id   AF-A0A9P5MSZ1-F1
#
_cell.length_a   1.000
_cell.length_b   1.000
_cell.length_c   1.000
_cell.angle_alpha   90.00
_cell.angle_beta   90.00
_cell.angle_gamma   90.00
#
_symmetry.space_group_name_H-M   'P 1'
#
loop_
_entity.id
_entity.type
_entity.pdbx_description
1 polymer ?
#
loop_
_entity_poly.entity_id
_entity_poly.type
_entity_poly.pdbx_seq_one_letter_code
_entity_poly.pdbx_strand_id
1 'polypeptide(L)'
;MLADEDGDGAIDGVDDDANTEDFDPADLLGKILAFVNQVCSSPQACSFFQKLCKDEGLPPLQLLKWVRTRWASLYDLINRILDVCIPCNKFTLLADEDDKVPKLKPLKTYSMFRLSEGEWCLLELIRDGLREPAASCQVFSHATRPSIFCAFPVIEFMQQKWETMAGDPMYSQIAPALEAGLANLHKWYRALDESSVYFICLILDPRIKLVYFQKHWEQRYLDAGMQTLKTTVSHYSNCADLLIQTSE
;
A
#
# COMPACT_ATOMS: atom_id res chain seq x y z
N MET A 1 -9.04 45.93 5.36
CA MET A 1 -8.45 45.82 6.71
C MET A 1 -8.16 44.35 6.88
N LEU A 2 -6.88 44.00 6.78
CA LEU A 2 -6.35 42.64 6.74
C LEU A 2 -6.55 41.99 8.12
N ALA A 3 -7.00 40.74 8.12
CA ALA A 3 -6.80 39.81 9.21
C ALA A 3 -6.54 38.45 8.56
N ASP A 4 -5.26 38.22 8.27
CA ASP A 4 -4.69 36.91 8.03
C ASP A 4 -4.72 36.16 9.37
N GLU A 5 -5.34 34.99 9.41
CA GLU A 5 -5.07 33.97 10.42
C GLU A 5 -4.32 32.83 9.74
N ASP A 6 -2.99 32.90 9.87
CA ASP A 6 -2.04 31.87 9.47
C ASP A 6 -2.32 30.56 10.23
N GLY A 7 -2.92 29.59 9.53
CA GLY A 7 -2.92 28.20 9.92
C GLY A 7 -1.66 27.51 9.42
N ASP A 8 -0.55 27.68 10.15
CA ASP A 8 0.70 26.94 9.96
C ASP A 8 0.50 25.46 10.30
N GLY A 9 0.03 24.70 9.32
CA GLY A 9 0.06 23.25 9.32
C GLY A 9 1.46 22.77 8.96
N ALA A 10 2.41 22.90 9.89
CA ALA A 10 3.74 22.32 9.78
C ALA A 10 3.61 20.79 9.58
N ILE A 11 3.76 20.37 8.33
CA ILE A 11 3.98 18.97 7.97
C ILE A 11 5.42 18.69 8.39
N ASP A 12 5.58 18.19 9.61
CA ASP A 12 6.88 17.85 10.16
C ASP A 12 7.50 16.76 9.30
N GLY A 13 8.41 17.19 8.43
CA GLY A 13 9.30 16.35 7.67
C GLY A 13 10.29 15.72 8.62
N VAL A 14 9.96 14.53 9.13
CA VAL A 14 10.97 13.65 9.70
C VAL A 14 11.73 13.03 8.54
N ASP A 15 12.73 13.78 8.10
CA ASP A 15 13.89 13.30 7.38
C ASP A 15 14.72 12.50 8.39
N ASP A 16 14.41 11.23 8.56
CA ASP A 16 15.28 10.29 9.25
C ASP A 16 15.78 9.26 8.23
N ASP A 17 17.04 9.48 7.92
CA ASP A 17 18.01 8.56 7.34
C ASP A 17 17.62 7.11 7.61
N ALA A 18 17.58 6.29 6.56
CA ALA A 18 17.44 4.84 6.65
C ALA A 18 18.74 4.23 7.22
N ASN A 19 19.17 4.72 8.38
CA ASN A 19 20.26 4.21 9.15
C ASN A 19 19.76 2.98 9.88
N THR A 20 19.97 1.84 9.24
CA THR A 20 20.44 0.60 9.87
C THR A 20 19.95 0.40 11.31
N GLU A 21 18.64 0.39 11.53
CA GLU A 21 18.11 0.03 12.84
C GLU A 21 18.57 -1.40 13.15
N ASP A 22 19.07 -1.57 14.37
CA ASP A 22 19.64 -2.83 14.83
C ASP A 22 18.63 -3.96 14.64
N PHE A 23 19.00 -4.89 13.78
CA PHE A 23 18.27 -6.10 13.46
C PHE A 23 17.97 -6.89 14.74
N ASP A 24 16.69 -6.99 15.12
CA ASP A 24 16.22 -8.06 15.99
C ASP A 24 15.93 -9.31 15.13
N PRO A 25 16.68 -10.42 15.27
CA PRO A 25 16.45 -11.66 14.54
C PRO A 25 15.06 -12.29 14.77
N ALA A 26 14.28 -11.79 15.74
CA ALA A 26 12.92 -12.21 15.99
C ALA A 26 11.86 -11.58 15.06
N ASP A 27 12.15 -10.45 14.38
CA ASP A 27 11.21 -9.84 13.44
C ASP A 27 11.47 -10.28 11.98
N LEU A 28 10.52 -11.02 11.41
CA LEU A 28 10.55 -11.52 10.04
C LEU A 28 10.73 -10.39 9.02
N LEU A 29 10.00 -9.28 9.19
CA LEU A 29 10.06 -8.16 8.24
C LEU A 29 11.41 -7.44 8.34
N GLY A 30 11.88 -7.15 9.56
CA GLY A 30 13.24 -6.63 9.79
C GLY A 30 14.32 -7.49 9.15
N LYS A 31 14.23 -8.83 9.28
CA LYS A 31 15.16 -9.79 8.65
C LYS A 31 15.19 -9.66 7.13
N ILE A 32 14.01 -9.62 6.51
CA ILE A 32 13.85 -9.51 5.06
C ILE A 32 14.37 -8.17 4.54
N LEU A 33 14.00 -7.07 5.20
CA LEU A 33 14.42 -5.73 4.82
C LEU A 33 15.95 -5.59 4.91
N ALA A 34 16.55 -6.09 5.99
CA ALA A 34 17.99 -6.11 6.16
C ALA A 34 18.68 -6.94 5.06
N PHE A 35 18.18 -8.15 4.79
CA PHE A 35 18.72 -9.01 3.73
C PHE A 35 18.73 -8.32 2.36
N VAL A 36 17.58 -7.79 1.93
CA VAL A 36 17.44 -7.09 0.65
C VAL A 36 18.39 -5.89 0.58
N ASN A 37 18.47 -5.11 1.66
CA ASN A 37 19.35 -3.94 1.70
C ASN A 37 20.82 -4.33 1.58
N GLN A 38 21.27 -5.40 2.25
CA GLN A 38 22.65 -5.87 2.16
C GLN A 38 22.98 -6.36 0.74
N VAL A 39 22.15 -7.25 0.17
CA VAL A 39 22.37 -7.76 -1.19
C VAL A 39 22.38 -6.63 -2.22
N CYS A 40 21.41 -5.71 -2.14
CA CYS A 40 21.30 -4.60 -3.08
C CYS A 40 22.24 -3.42 -2.81
N SER A 41 23.07 -3.48 -1.76
CA SER A 41 24.11 -2.47 -1.50
C SER A 41 25.41 -2.75 -2.25
N SER A 42 25.69 -4.02 -2.56
CA SER A 42 26.90 -4.44 -3.24
C SER A 42 26.62 -4.87 -4.69
N PRO A 43 27.26 -4.27 -5.70
CA PRO A 43 27.17 -4.73 -7.08
C PRO A 43 27.62 -6.18 -7.27
N GLN A 44 28.60 -6.62 -6.48
CA GLN A 44 29.10 -8.00 -6.50
C GLN A 44 28.07 -8.97 -5.93
N ALA A 45 27.45 -8.65 -4.79
CA ALA A 45 26.36 -9.45 -4.22
C ALA A 45 25.15 -9.53 -5.17
N CYS A 46 24.75 -8.40 -5.78
CA CYS A 46 23.72 -8.38 -6.83
C CYS A 46 24.07 -9.29 -8.01
N SER A 47 25.30 -9.23 -8.50
CA SER A 47 25.75 -10.03 -9.64
C SER A 47 25.75 -11.52 -9.30
N PHE A 48 26.18 -11.87 -8.07
CA PHE A 48 26.12 -13.24 -7.57
C PHE A 48 24.67 -13.74 -7.46
N PHE A 49 23.76 -12.91 -6.94
CA PHE A 49 22.34 -13.25 -6.86
C PHE A 49 21.72 -13.46 -8.26
N GLN A 50 22.00 -12.59 -9.22
CA GLN A 50 21.54 -12.74 -10.60
C GLN A 50 22.07 -14.02 -11.27
N LYS A 51 23.29 -14.43 -10.93
CA LYS A 51 23.84 -15.71 -11.38
C LYS A 51 23.02 -16.87 -10.81
N LEU A 52 22.72 -16.87 -9.51
CA LEU A 52 21.87 -17.88 -8.89
C LEU A 52 20.48 -17.94 -9.52
N CYS A 53 19.88 -16.80 -9.87
CA CYS A 53 18.63 -16.79 -10.62
C CYS A 53 18.74 -17.52 -11.97
N LYS A 54 19.81 -17.26 -12.74
CA LYS A 54 20.04 -17.93 -14.03
C LYS A 54 20.27 -19.43 -13.88
N ASP A 55 21.01 -19.84 -12.84
CA ASP A 55 21.28 -21.24 -12.55
C ASP A 55 19.98 -22.02 -12.24
N GLU A 56 18.97 -21.35 -11.65
CA GLU A 56 17.62 -21.89 -11.44
C GLU A 56 16.67 -21.71 -12.64
N GLY A 57 17.17 -21.22 -13.79
CA GLY A 57 16.35 -20.98 -14.98
C GLY A 57 15.39 -19.78 -14.86
N LEU A 58 15.55 -18.94 -13.84
CA LEU A 58 14.79 -17.70 -13.69
C LEU A 58 15.45 -16.55 -14.47
N PRO A 59 14.67 -15.54 -14.89
CA PRO A 59 15.24 -14.30 -15.37
C PRO A 59 16.20 -13.72 -14.31
N PRO A 60 17.27 -12.99 -14.70
CA PRO A 60 18.21 -12.39 -13.74
C PRO A 60 17.58 -11.19 -13.01
N LEU A 61 16.62 -11.49 -12.14
CA LEU A 61 15.86 -10.53 -11.38
C LEU A 61 16.73 -9.93 -10.27
N GLN A 62 16.50 -8.65 -10.00
CA GLN A 62 17.04 -7.98 -8.82
C GLN A 62 16.01 -8.04 -7.70
N LEU A 63 16.46 -8.07 -6.45
CA LEU A 63 15.59 -7.86 -5.31
C LEU A 63 15.11 -6.40 -5.30
N LEU A 64 13.85 -6.18 -4.91
CA LEU A 64 13.26 -4.85 -4.87
C LEU A 64 13.40 -4.28 -3.46
N LYS A 65 13.85 -3.04 -3.33
CA LYS A 65 13.93 -2.34 -2.04
C LYS A 65 12.56 -1.79 -1.63
N TRP A 66 12.28 -1.82 -0.34
CA TRP A 66 11.13 -1.12 0.22
C TRP A 66 11.36 0.38 0.17
N VAL A 67 10.33 1.13 -0.20
CA VAL A 67 10.34 2.59 -0.29
C VAL A 67 9.18 3.11 0.53
N ARG A 68 9.46 3.72 1.68
CA ARG A 68 8.45 4.21 2.64
C ARG A 68 7.38 5.10 2.00
N THR A 69 7.77 5.93 1.03
CA THR A 69 6.86 6.86 0.33
C THR A 69 6.05 6.20 -0.80
N ARG A 70 6.38 4.98 -1.20
CA ARG A 70 5.64 4.22 -2.24
C ARG A 70 4.86 3.09 -1.59
N TRP A 71 3.57 3.32 -1.38
CA TRP A 71 2.74 2.45 -0.53
C TRP A 71 2.65 0.99 -0.99
N ALA A 72 2.78 0.71 -2.30
CA ALA A 72 2.80 -0.66 -2.83
C ALA A 72 4.18 -1.35 -2.75
N SER A 73 5.25 -0.62 -2.44
CA SER A 73 6.63 -1.15 -2.57
C SER A 73 6.95 -2.28 -1.60
N LEU A 74 6.31 -2.34 -0.42
CA LEU A 74 6.47 -3.46 0.51
C LEU A 74 5.87 -4.73 -0.07
N TYR A 75 4.67 -4.63 -0.66
CA TYR A 75 4.04 -5.75 -1.38
C TYR A 75 4.93 -6.21 -2.54
N ASP A 76 5.45 -5.29 -3.35
CA ASP A 76 6.30 -5.60 -4.49
C ASP A 76 7.60 -6.30 -4.05
N LEU A 77 8.22 -5.84 -2.96
CA LEU A 77 9.38 -6.48 -2.34
C LEU A 77 9.06 -7.92 -1.93
N ILE A 78 7.97 -8.11 -1.17
CA ILE A 78 7.60 -9.43 -0.65
C ILE A 78 7.27 -10.38 -1.81
N ASN A 79 6.48 -9.92 -2.78
CA ASN A 79 6.12 -10.74 -3.93
C ASN A 79 7.37 -11.12 -4.73
N ARG A 80 8.32 -10.19 -4.93
CA ARG A 80 9.60 -10.51 -5.58
C ARG A 80 10.37 -11.58 -4.84
N ILE A 81 10.50 -11.49 -3.51
CA ILE A 81 11.24 -12.49 -2.71
C ILE A 81 10.59 -13.87 -2.83
N LEU A 82 9.25 -13.94 -2.77
CA LEU A 82 8.53 -15.19 -2.97
C LEU A 82 8.76 -15.78 -4.37
N ASP A 83 8.78 -14.95 -5.42
CA ASP A 83 9.08 -15.38 -6.79
C ASP A 83 10.50 -15.94 -6.95
N VAL A 84 11.45 -15.50 -6.11
CA VAL A 84 12.87 -15.92 -6.14
C VAL A 84 13.29 -16.64 -4.86
N CYS A 85 12.37 -17.34 -4.21
CA CYS A 85 12.63 -17.99 -2.91
C CYS A 85 13.80 -18.98 -2.96
N ILE A 86 13.94 -19.73 -4.07
CA ILE A 86 15.02 -20.70 -4.26
C ILE A 86 16.39 -19.99 -4.37
N PRO A 87 16.58 -18.99 -5.25
CA PRO A 87 17.79 -18.15 -5.25
C PRO A 87 18.09 -17.50 -3.89
N CYS A 88 17.09 -17.00 -3.16
CA CYS A 88 17.28 -16.44 -1.83
C CYS A 88 17.87 -17.47 -0.85
N ASN A 89 17.28 -18.66 -0.79
CA ASN A 89 17.78 -19.74 0.05
C ASN A 89 19.21 -20.15 -0.32
N LYS A 90 19.51 -20.32 -1.62
CA LYS A 90 20.88 -20.63 -2.08
C LYS A 90 21.87 -19.51 -1.75
N PHE A 91 21.47 -18.26 -1.91
CA PHE A 91 22.31 -17.11 -1.59
C PHE A 91 22.71 -17.13 -0.12
N THR A 92 21.76 -17.32 0.80
CA THR A 92 22.05 -17.39 2.25
C THR A 92 22.95 -18.55 2.65
N LEU A 93 23.06 -19.60 1.82
CA LEU A 93 23.93 -20.74 2.06
C LEU A 93 25.34 -20.58 1.49
N LEU A 94 25.46 -19.92 0.32
CA LEU A 94 26.71 -19.93 -0.46
C LEU A 94 27.47 -18.60 -0.40
N ALA A 95 26.78 -17.48 -0.12
CA ALA A 95 27.37 -16.15 -0.22
C ALA A 95 28.52 -15.91 0.77
N ASP A 96 28.50 -16.54 1.95
CA ASP A 96 29.54 -16.37 2.96
C ASP A 96 30.87 -17.08 2.58
N GLU A 97 30.81 -18.07 1.69
CA GLU A 97 31.96 -18.86 1.24
C GLU A 97 32.58 -18.34 -0.08
N ASP A 98 31.84 -17.51 -0.84
CA ASP A 98 32.32 -16.96 -2.11
C ASP A 98 33.17 -15.70 -1.91
N ASP A 99 34.45 -15.77 -2.27
CA ASP A 99 35.41 -14.67 -2.14
C ASP A 99 35.03 -13.39 -2.90
N LYS A 100 34.13 -13.47 -3.89
CA LYS A 100 33.68 -12.31 -4.67
C LYS A 100 32.55 -11.58 -4.00
N VAL A 101 31.82 -12.20 -3.07
CA VAL A 101 30.74 -11.56 -2.33
C VAL A 101 31.34 -10.83 -1.13
N PRO A 102 31.11 -9.51 -0.98
CA PRO A 102 31.63 -8.78 0.16
C PRO A 102 31.05 -9.33 1.47
N LYS A 103 31.96 -9.60 2.41
CA LYS A 103 31.60 -9.97 3.77
C LYS A 103 30.88 -8.80 4.43
N LEU A 104 29.87 -9.12 5.23
CA LEU A 104 29.12 -8.14 5.99
C LEU A 104 29.98 -7.55 7.11
N LYS A 105 29.44 -6.54 7.82
CA LYS A 105 30.06 -5.97 9.02
C LYS A 105 30.49 -7.09 10.00
N PRO A 106 31.56 -6.88 10.79
CA PRO A 106 32.08 -7.91 11.70
C PRO A 106 30.96 -8.57 12.50
N LEU A 107 31.01 -9.91 12.59
CA LEU A 107 30.03 -10.78 13.28
C LEU A 107 28.71 -11.06 12.54
N LYS A 108 28.43 -10.45 11.38
CA LYS A 108 27.23 -10.77 10.58
C LYS A 108 27.59 -11.66 9.38
N THR A 109 26.73 -12.61 9.07
CA THR A 109 26.84 -13.51 7.90
C THR A 109 25.50 -13.57 7.17
N TYR A 110 25.53 -13.84 5.85
CA TYR A 110 24.30 -13.95 5.06
C TYR A 110 23.41 -15.12 5.48
N SER A 111 24.01 -16.18 6.02
CA SER A 111 23.31 -17.31 6.63
C SER A 111 22.37 -16.93 7.78
N MET A 112 22.60 -15.80 8.47
CA MET A 112 21.70 -15.29 9.52
C MET A 112 20.35 -14.80 8.96
N PHE A 113 20.27 -14.50 7.67
CA PHE A 113 19.03 -14.07 7.01
C PHE A 113 18.20 -15.23 6.45
N ARG A 114 18.65 -16.48 6.64
CA ARG A 114 17.92 -17.66 6.18
C ARG A 114 16.56 -17.72 6.85
N LEU A 115 15.52 -17.80 6.03
CA LEU A 115 14.14 -17.98 6.50
C LEU A 115 13.83 -19.46 6.68
N SER A 116 13.14 -19.77 7.76
CA SER A 116 12.51 -21.06 8.02
C SER A 116 11.25 -21.25 7.17
N GLU A 117 10.78 -22.49 7.04
CA GLU A 117 9.53 -22.79 6.33
C GLU A 117 8.33 -22.03 6.92
N GLY A 118 8.23 -21.92 8.24
CA GLY A 118 7.18 -21.14 8.90
C GLY A 118 7.24 -19.65 8.59
N GLU A 119 8.45 -19.07 8.50
CA GLU A 119 8.64 -17.67 8.10
C GLU A 119 8.26 -17.43 6.64
N TRP A 120 8.55 -18.37 5.74
CA TRP A 120 8.08 -18.31 4.35
C TRP A 120 6.55 -18.35 4.27
N CYS A 121 5.90 -19.26 5.01
CA CYS A 121 4.44 -19.32 5.07
C CYS A 121 3.83 -18.03 5.63
N LEU A 122 4.39 -17.47 6.71
CA LEU A 122 3.93 -16.20 7.26
C LEU A 122 4.10 -15.05 6.25
N LEU A 123 5.18 -15.05 5.47
CA LEU A 123 5.43 -14.07 4.44
C LEU A 123 4.37 -14.13 3.31
N GLU A 124 3.90 -15.33 2.94
CA GLU A 124 2.78 -15.51 2.00
C GLU A 124 1.48 -14.92 2.54
N LEU A 125 1.17 -15.13 3.83
CA LEU A 125 0.00 -14.54 4.47
C LEU A 125 0.07 -13.00 4.45
N ILE A 126 1.24 -12.43 4.80
CA ILE A 126 1.46 -10.97 4.76
C ILE A 126 1.28 -10.45 3.32
N ARG A 127 1.85 -11.14 2.32
CA ARG A 127 1.67 -10.79 0.90
C ARG A 127 0.20 -10.72 0.53
N ASP A 128 -0.59 -11.71 0.94
CA ASP A 128 -2.01 -11.76 0.63
C ASP A 128 -2.78 -10.61 1.30
N GLY A 129 -2.47 -10.28 2.56
CA GLY A 129 -3.07 -9.13 3.24
C GLY A 129 -2.77 -7.79 2.56
N LEU A 130 -1.57 -7.64 2.00
CA LEU A 130 -1.13 -6.43 1.31
C LEU A 130 -1.58 -6.33 -0.16
N ARG A 131 -2.15 -7.40 -0.73
CA ARG A 131 -2.51 -7.46 -2.16
C ARG A 131 -3.52 -6.38 -2.56
N GLU A 132 -4.63 -6.27 -1.84
CA GLU A 132 -5.70 -5.34 -2.20
C GLU A 132 -5.30 -3.86 -2.03
N PRO A 133 -4.61 -3.46 -0.94
CA PRO A 133 -4.04 -2.11 -0.86
C PRO A 133 -3.06 -1.80 -1.99
N ALA A 134 -2.16 -2.75 -2.32
CA ALA A 134 -1.19 -2.55 -3.38
C ALA A 134 -1.87 -2.36 -4.75
N ALA A 135 -2.82 -3.23 -5.09
CA ALA A 135 -3.61 -3.12 -6.32
C ALA A 135 -4.37 -1.78 -6.39
N SER A 136 -4.99 -1.38 -5.28
CA SER A 136 -5.72 -0.11 -5.17
C SER A 136 -4.80 1.09 -5.40
N CYS A 137 -3.63 1.12 -4.76
CA CYS A 137 -2.64 2.17 -4.96
C CYS A 137 -2.21 2.28 -6.43
N GLN A 138 -2.02 1.15 -7.11
CA GLN A 138 -1.64 1.14 -8.53
C GLN A 138 -2.77 1.67 -9.42
N VAL A 139 -4.02 1.29 -9.16
CA VAL A 139 -5.19 1.80 -9.91
C VAL A 139 -5.27 3.33 -9.82
N PHE A 140 -5.13 3.91 -8.63
CA PHE A 140 -5.17 5.37 -8.48
C PHE A 140 -3.93 6.05 -9.10
N SER A 141 -2.74 5.47 -8.93
CA SER A 141 -1.49 6.06 -9.42
C SER A 141 -1.39 6.07 -10.95
N HIS A 142 -1.98 5.07 -11.62
CA HIS A 142 -1.99 4.96 -13.08
C HIS A 142 -3.25 5.56 -13.74
N ALA A 143 -4.14 6.18 -12.96
CA ALA A 143 -5.37 6.74 -13.49
C ALA A 143 -5.07 7.91 -14.45
N THR A 144 -5.42 7.73 -15.73
CA THR A 144 -5.38 8.78 -16.76
C THR A 144 -6.70 9.54 -16.90
N ARG A 145 -7.70 9.16 -16.09
CA ARG A 145 -9.06 9.71 -16.06
C ARG A 145 -9.45 9.98 -14.61
N PRO A 146 -10.47 10.82 -14.36
CA PRO A 146 -10.98 11.02 -13.00
C PRO A 146 -11.25 9.68 -12.34
N SER A 147 -10.77 9.48 -11.11
CA SER A 147 -10.86 8.21 -10.38
C SER A 147 -11.43 8.39 -8.98
N ILE A 148 -11.74 9.62 -8.58
CA ILE A 148 -12.28 9.94 -7.25
C ILE A 148 -13.60 9.20 -6.95
N PHE A 149 -14.40 8.90 -7.98
CA PHE A 149 -15.61 8.11 -7.84
C PHE A 149 -15.33 6.68 -7.33
N CYS A 150 -14.12 6.15 -7.51
CA CYS A 150 -13.73 4.82 -7.01
C CYS A 150 -13.44 4.80 -5.51
N ALA A 151 -13.32 5.95 -4.83
CA ALA A 151 -12.83 6.01 -3.45
C ALA A 151 -13.67 5.16 -2.48
N PHE A 152 -14.99 5.37 -2.45
CA PHE A 152 -15.91 4.55 -1.65
C PHE A 152 -15.86 3.06 -2.02
N PRO A 153 -16.07 2.67 -3.29
CA PRO A 153 -15.98 1.26 -3.71
C PRO A 153 -14.68 0.57 -3.28
N VAL A 154 -13.55 1.25 -3.43
CA VAL A 154 -12.23 0.67 -3.11
C VAL A 154 -12.03 0.50 -1.61
N ILE A 155 -12.38 1.50 -0.79
CA ILE A 155 -12.26 1.38 0.66
C ILE A 155 -13.22 0.30 1.20
N GLU A 156 -14.49 0.33 0.80
CA GLU A 156 -15.49 -0.67 1.25
C GLU A 156 -15.07 -2.08 0.86
N PHE A 157 -14.55 -2.27 -0.36
CA PHE A 157 -14.05 -3.57 -0.82
C PHE A 157 -12.84 -4.05 -0.01
N MET A 158 -11.88 -3.16 0.28
CA MET A 158 -10.73 -3.50 1.13
C MET A 158 -11.16 -3.87 2.55
N GLN A 159 -12.10 -3.12 3.14
CA GLN A 159 -12.65 -3.44 4.47
C GLN A 159 -13.29 -4.83 4.47
N GLN A 160 -14.19 -5.11 3.52
CA GLN A 160 -14.85 -6.41 3.44
C GLN A 160 -13.85 -7.56 3.28
N LYS A 161 -12.80 -7.36 2.45
CA LYS A 161 -11.73 -8.35 2.26
C LYS A 161 -10.98 -8.62 3.56
N TRP A 162 -10.53 -7.58 4.24
CA TRP A 162 -9.80 -7.72 5.49
C TRP A 162 -10.64 -8.25 6.64
N GLU A 163 -11.93 -7.92 6.71
CA GLU A 163 -12.87 -8.52 7.66
C GLU A 163 -13.02 -10.03 7.43
N THR A 164 -13.16 -10.43 6.16
CA THR A 164 -13.23 -11.85 5.78
C THR A 164 -11.94 -12.57 6.15
N MET A 165 -10.79 -11.98 5.86
CA MET A 165 -9.48 -12.55 6.19
C MET A 165 -9.28 -12.65 7.71
N ALA A 166 -9.59 -11.60 8.47
CA ALA A 166 -9.43 -11.59 9.93
C ALA A 166 -10.32 -12.64 10.62
N GLY A 167 -11.48 -12.96 10.05
CA GLY A 167 -12.37 -14.02 10.53
C GLY A 167 -11.96 -15.45 10.14
N ASP A 168 -11.00 -15.60 9.21
CA ASP A 168 -10.55 -16.91 8.73
C ASP A 168 -9.36 -17.43 9.58
N PRO A 169 -9.45 -18.63 10.17
CA PRO A 169 -8.36 -19.23 10.94
C PRO A 169 -7.01 -19.30 10.22
N MET A 170 -7.01 -19.35 8.88
CA MET A 170 -5.80 -19.36 8.06
C MET A 170 -4.95 -18.10 8.25
N TYR A 171 -5.59 -16.95 8.48
CA TYR A 171 -4.92 -15.66 8.68
C TYR A 171 -4.77 -15.28 10.14
N SER A 172 -5.02 -16.20 11.09
CA SER A 172 -4.96 -15.95 12.54
C SER A 172 -3.64 -15.28 12.99
N GLN A 173 -2.51 -15.64 12.38
CA GLN A 173 -1.20 -15.04 12.67
C GLN A 173 -1.10 -13.55 12.28
N ILE A 174 -1.84 -13.11 11.25
CA ILE A 174 -1.85 -11.72 10.77
C ILE A 174 -3.13 -10.97 11.14
N ALA A 175 -4.11 -11.63 11.79
CA ALA A 175 -5.39 -11.04 12.16
C ALA A 175 -5.25 -9.75 12.97
N PRO A 176 -4.35 -9.64 13.98
CA PRO A 176 -4.15 -8.37 14.69
C PRO A 176 -3.70 -7.22 13.78
N ALA A 177 -2.87 -7.52 12.78
CA ALA A 177 -2.42 -6.53 11.80
C ALA A 177 -3.55 -6.13 10.84
N LEU A 178 -4.38 -7.08 10.42
CA LEU A 178 -5.58 -6.81 9.62
C LEU A 178 -6.59 -5.95 10.38
N GLU A 179 -6.83 -6.23 11.66
CA GLU A 179 -7.69 -5.43 12.54
C GLU A 179 -7.17 -4.00 12.73
N ALA A 180 -5.87 -3.84 12.94
CA ALA A 180 -5.24 -2.52 12.99
C ALA A 180 -5.40 -1.77 11.65
N GLY A 181 -5.23 -2.48 10.53
CA GLY A 181 -5.50 -1.97 9.19
C GLY A 181 -6.96 -1.54 9.01
N LEU A 182 -7.91 -2.35 9.45
CA LEU A 182 -9.35 -2.05 9.41
C LEU A 182 -9.67 -0.81 10.24
N ALA A 183 -9.11 -0.66 11.44
CA ALA A 183 -9.30 0.54 12.25
C ALA A 183 -8.81 1.81 11.53
N ASN A 184 -7.67 1.71 10.83
CA ASN A 184 -7.17 2.80 10.00
C ASN A 184 -8.08 3.07 8.78
N LEU A 185 -8.56 2.04 8.06
CA LEU A 185 -9.52 2.22 6.96
C LEU A 185 -10.83 2.87 7.43
N HIS A 186 -11.32 2.54 8.62
CA HIS A 186 -12.51 3.18 9.21
C HIS A 186 -12.30 4.67 9.52
N LYS A 187 -11.08 5.08 9.87
CA LYS A 187 -10.73 6.52 10.01
C LYS A 187 -10.84 7.21 8.64
N TRP A 188 -10.28 6.61 7.59
CA TRP A 188 -10.31 7.20 6.25
C TRP A 188 -11.70 7.18 5.61
N TYR A 189 -12.49 6.12 5.84
CA TYR A 189 -13.88 6.08 5.41
C TYR A 189 -14.68 7.25 6.00
N ARG A 190 -14.50 7.54 7.29
CA ARG A 190 -15.13 8.71 7.93
C ARG A 190 -14.71 10.03 7.28
N ALA A 191 -13.42 10.19 6.97
CA ALA A 191 -12.94 11.37 6.26
C ALA A 191 -13.52 11.49 4.83
N LEU A 192 -13.80 10.37 4.14
CA LEU A 192 -14.52 10.40 2.87
C LEU A 192 -15.97 10.87 3.06
N ASP A 193 -16.65 10.36 4.08
CA ASP A 193 -18.05 10.65 4.38
C ASP A 193 -18.28 12.11 4.81
N GLU A 194 -17.29 12.73 5.45
CA GLU A 194 -17.30 14.16 5.79
C GLU A 194 -17.36 15.08 4.56
N SER A 195 -16.90 14.61 3.39
CA SER A 195 -16.87 15.40 2.15
C SER A 195 -17.90 14.90 1.14
N SER A 196 -18.85 15.78 0.81
CA SER A 196 -19.87 15.51 -0.22
C SER A 196 -19.29 15.23 -1.62
N VAL A 197 -18.03 15.62 -1.88
CA VAL A 197 -17.38 15.46 -3.20
C VAL A 197 -17.36 14.00 -3.63
N TYR A 198 -17.00 13.07 -2.73
CA TYR A 198 -16.88 11.65 -3.09
C TYR A 198 -18.24 11.05 -3.47
N PHE A 199 -19.29 11.38 -2.72
CA PHE A 199 -20.64 10.95 -3.01
C PHE A 199 -21.13 11.52 -4.36
N ILE A 200 -20.97 12.84 -4.54
CA ILE A 200 -21.39 13.55 -5.75
C ILE A 200 -20.66 12.97 -6.98
N CYS A 201 -19.34 12.83 -6.93
CA CYS A 201 -18.56 12.29 -8.03
C CYS A 201 -18.96 10.85 -8.39
N LEU A 202 -19.28 10.02 -7.40
CA LEU A 202 -19.74 8.64 -7.63
C LEU A 202 -21.14 8.59 -8.28
N ILE A 203 -22.08 9.43 -7.83
CA ILE A 203 -23.40 9.53 -8.48
C ILE A 203 -23.30 10.08 -9.90
N LEU A 204 -22.41 11.03 -10.14
CA LEU A 204 -22.26 11.63 -11.46
C LEU A 204 -21.61 10.69 -12.48
N ASP A 205 -21.03 9.56 -12.06
CA ASP A 205 -20.55 8.55 -13.00
C ASP A 205 -21.74 7.91 -13.73
N PRO A 206 -21.86 8.09 -15.06
CA PRO A 206 -23.02 7.62 -15.81
C PRO A 206 -23.13 6.09 -15.87
N ARG A 207 -22.05 5.35 -15.57
CA ARG A 207 -22.03 3.88 -15.58
C ARG A 207 -22.64 3.29 -14.32
N ILE A 208 -22.61 4.03 -13.22
CA ILE A 208 -23.00 3.55 -11.89
C ILE A 208 -24.24 4.28 -11.39
N LYS A 209 -24.24 5.62 -11.45
CA LYS A 209 -25.32 6.48 -10.96
C LYS A 209 -25.74 6.11 -9.52
N LEU A 210 -27.03 5.85 -9.32
CA LEU A 210 -27.62 5.48 -8.03
C LEU A 210 -27.49 3.99 -7.70
N VAL A 211 -27.14 3.15 -8.67
CA VAL A 211 -27.20 1.68 -8.54
C VAL A 211 -26.28 1.18 -7.44
N TYR A 212 -25.10 1.80 -7.29
CA TYR A 212 -24.17 1.48 -6.22
C TYR A 212 -24.79 1.70 -4.84
N PHE A 213 -25.28 2.91 -4.59
CA PHE A 213 -25.84 3.28 -3.29
C PHE A 213 -27.08 2.47 -2.94
N GLN A 214 -27.96 2.21 -3.90
CA GLN A 214 -29.16 1.38 -3.67
C GLN A 214 -28.83 -0.05 -3.22
N LYS A 215 -27.66 -0.55 -3.61
CA LYS A 215 -27.21 -1.90 -3.26
C LYS A 215 -26.38 -1.93 -1.98
N HIS A 216 -25.57 -0.90 -1.75
CA HIS A 216 -24.55 -0.90 -0.69
C HIS A 216 -24.94 -0.07 0.53
N TRP A 217 -25.83 0.92 0.40
CA TRP A 217 -26.15 1.88 1.45
C TRP A 217 -27.61 1.77 1.89
N GLU A 218 -27.86 2.08 3.16
CA GLU A 218 -29.23 2.26 3.66
C GLU A 218 -29.88 3.49 3.03
N GLN A 219 -31.20 3.42 2.81
CA GLN A 219 -31.96 4.47 2.12
C GLN A 219 -31.76 5.87 2.74
N ARG A 220 -31.66 5.96 4.08
CA ARG A 220 -31.45 7.25 4.78
C ARG A 220 -30.17 7.97 4.35
N TYR A 221 -29.09 7.24 4.08
CA TYR A 221 -27.81 7.83 3.69
C TYR A 221 -27.85 8.27 2.23
N LEU A 222 -28.53 7.51 1.38
CA LEU A 222 -28.79 7.90 -0.01
C LEU A 222 -29.64 9.18 -0.06
N ASP A 223 -30.70 9.28 0.73
CA ASP A 223 -31.57 10.46 0.76
C ASP A 223 -30.82 11.71 1.21
N ALA A 224 -30.00 11.59 2.26
CA ALA A 224 -29.14 12.67 2.75
C ALA A 224 -28.15 13.12 1.68
N GLY A 225 -27.43 12.18 1.06
CA GLY A 225 -26.49 12.49 -0.02
C GLY A 225 -27.17 13.14 -1.23
N MET A 226 -28.37 12.69 -1.60
CA MET A 226 -29.14 13.30 -2.68
C MET A 226 -29.60 14.72 -2.37
N GLN A 227 -29.95 15.00 -1.11
CA GLN A 227 -30.27 16.36 -0.69
C GLN A 227 -29.05 17.27 -0.80
N THR A 228 -27.87 16.77 -0.43
CA THR A 228 -26.60 17.48 -0.61
C THR A 228 -26.33 17.74 -2.09
N LEU A 229 -26.45 16.73 -2.97
CA LEU A 229 -26.27 16.92 -4.41
C LEU A 229 -27.20 18.00 -4.98
N LYS A 230 -28.49 17.97 -4.64
CA LYS A 230 -29.47 18.98 -5.08
C LYS A 230 -29.06 20.39 -4.63
N THR A 231 -28.61 20.51 -3.38
CA THR A 231 -28.17 21.78 -2.80
C THR A 231 -26.94 22.32 -3.52
N THR A 232 -25.94 21.46 -3.75
CA THR A 232 -24.73 21.80 -4.50
C THR A 232 -25.04 22.21 -5.93
N VAL A 233 -25.85 21.44 -6.66
CA VAL A 233 -26.23 21.78 -8.05
C VAL A 233 -26.99 23.10 -8.09
N SER A 234 -27.96 23.31 -7.19
CA SER A 234 -28.73 24.55 -7.12
C SER A 234 -27.83 25.77 -6.86
N HIS A 235 -26.83 25.62 -5.98
CA HIS A 235 -25.88 26.68 -5.69
C HIS A 235 -25.10 27.11 -6.95
N TYR A 236 -24.57 26.14 -7.70
CA TYR A 236 -23.81 26.43 -8.92
C TYR A 236 -24.70 26.94 -10.07
N SER A 237 -25.93 26.44 -10.22
CA SER A 237 -26.87 26.95 -11.21
C SER A 237 -27.22 28.41 -10.98
N ASN A 238 -27.57 28.77 -9.74
CA ASN A 238 -27.89 30.15 -9.37
C ASN A 238 -26.68 31.10 -9.56
N CYS A 239 -25.47 30.59 -9.32
CA CYS A 239 -24.24 31.36 -9.52
C CYS A 239 -23.96 31.60 -11.03
N ALA A 240 -24.22 30.59 -11.88
CA ALA A 240 -24.10 30.73 -13.32
C ALA A 240 -25.09 31.77 -13.88
N ASP A 241 -26.33 31.79 -13.39
CA ASP A 241 -27.34 32.76 -13.80
C ASP A 241 -26.93 34.21 -13.43
N LEU A 242 -26.29 34.41 -12.27
CA LEU A 242 -25.76 35.73 -11.85
C LEU A 242 -24.56 36.19 -12.69
N LEU A 243 -23.70 35.27 -13.13
CA LEU A 243 -22.55 35.59 -13.99
C LEU A 243 -23.00 35.96 -15.41
N ILE A 244 -24.06 35.31 -15.92
CA ILE A 244 -24.64 35.65 -17.22
C ILE A 244 -25.30 37.04 -17.18
N GLN A 245 -26.00 37.38 -16.08
CA GLN A 245 -26.65 38.70 -15.93
C GLN A 245 -25.68 39.88 -15.72
N THR A 246 -24.43 39.63 -15.32
CA THR A 246 -23.42 40.68 -15.07
C THR A 246 -22.46 40.88 -16.24
N SER A 247 -22.62 40.12 -17.33
CA SER A 247 -21.83 40.20 -18.56
C SER A 247 -22.59 40.82 -19.75
N GLU A 248 -23.81 41.32 -19.53
CA GLU A 248 -24.58 42.21 -20.42
C GLU A 248 -24.47 43.68 -19.97
#